data_AF-A0A7Y4YJD0-F1
#
_entry.id   AF-A0A7Y4YJD0-F1
#
_cell.length_a   1.000
_cell.length_b   1.000
_cell.length_c   1.000
_cell.angle_alpha   90.00
_cell.angle_beta   90.00
_cell.angle_gamma   90.00
#
_symmetry.space_group_name_H-M   'P 1'
#
loop_
_entity.id
_entity.type
_entity.pdbx_description
1 polymer ?
#
loop_
_entity_poly.entity_id
_entity_poly.type
_entity_poly.pdbx_seq_one_letter_code
_entity_poly.pdbx_strand_id
1 'polypeptide(L)'
;NYLFSVAEIHETIGKAAEASMREVVGKSKIDEALTTGKAQIQQDTLVLLQSILDQYHGGVQVAAIQLQDVDPPEAVAAAFKDVTNAKEDREKLINQSQSYRNDILPKAKGEAAQVVNQAKGYAQARLNRAQGEANRFTATLREYNQAKDIISKRLYIETMEEILPNIEKVIIDGKGGDRVLPYLPLERLKAKSGAAAEEQKP
;
A
#
# COMPACT_ATOMS: atom_id res chain seq x y z
N ASN A 1 2.72 39.78 57.02
CA ASN A 1 1.85 39.54 58.20
C ASN A 1 1.62 38.03 58.32
N TYR A 2 2.56 37.28 58.89
CA TYR A 2 2.54 35.80 58.90
C TYR A 2 2.20 35.17 60.26
N LEU A 3 1.73 35.92 61.27
CA LEU A 3 1.82 35.41 62.65
C LEU A 3 0.63 35.64 63.59
N PHE A 4 -0.51 36.19 63.17
CA PHE A 4 -1.51 36.64 64.15
C PHE A 4 -2.98 36.20 63.96
N SER A 5 -3.35 35.53 62.87
CA SER A 5 -4.77 35.22 62.61
C SER A 5 -5.14 33.74 62.71
N VAL A 6 -4.18 32.81 62.68
CA VAL A 6 -4.43 31.36 62.60
C VAL A 6 -3.46 30.60 63.50
N ALA A 7 -3.99 29.75 64.39
CA ALA A 7 -3.19 28.81 65.17
C ALA A 7 -2.72 27.65 64.27
N GLU A 8 -1.45 27.26 64.34
CA GLU A 8 -0.86 26.17 63.53
C GLU A 8 -1.00 26.39 62.01
N ILE A 9 -0.28 27.39 61.47
CA ILE A 9 -0.37 27.80 60.06
C ILE A 9 0.04 26.68 59.09
N HIS A 10 0.98 25.81 59.46
CA HIS A 10 1.38 24.67 58.64
C HIS A 10 0.27 23.61 58.54
N GLU A 11 -0.41 23.32 59.65
CA GLU A 11 -1.52 22.35 59.67
C GLU A 11 -2.72 22.88 58.86
N THR A 12 -2.97 24.19 58.94
CA THR A 12 -4.04 24.86 58.20
C THR A 12 -3.79 24.82 56.69
N ILE A 13 -2.55 25.04 56.24
CA ILE A 13 -2.17 24.93 54.82
C ILE A 13 -2.38 23.48 54.33
N GLY A 14 -1.97 22.48 55.12
CA GLY A 14 -2.16 21.07 54.78
C GLY A 14 -3.64 20.70 54.60
N LYS A 15 -4.50 21.10 55.55
CA LYS A 15 -5.94 20.85 55.49
C LYS A 15 -6.62 21.59 54.33
N ALA A 16 -6.21 22.84 54.06
CA ALA A 16 -6.72 23.62 52.93
C ALA A 16 -6.30 23.00 51.58
N ALA A 17 -5.06 22.51 51.48
CA ALA A 17 -4.57 21.81 50.30
C ALA A 17 -5.31 20.50 50.06
N GLU A 18 -5.55 19.70 51.11
CA GLU A 18 -6.31 18.46 51.00
C GLU A 18 -7.75 18.71 50.55
N ALA A 19 -8.42 19.72 51.15
CA ALA A 19 -9.78 20.08 50.77
C ALA A 19 -9.86 20.58 49.32
N SER A 20 -8.92 21.42 48.90
CA SER A 20 -8.86 21.95 47.53
C SER A 20 -8.63 20.84 46.50
N MET A 21 -7.67 19.94 46.78
CA MET A 21 -7.40 18.76 45.95
C MET A 21 -8.64 17.87 45.83
N ARG A 22 -9.32 17.58 46.95
CA ARG A 22 -10.51 16.74 46.98
C ARG A 22 -11.65 17.35 46.16
N GLU A 23 -11.84 18.66 46.22
CA GLU A 23 -12.90 19.35 45.47
C GLU A 23 -12.64 19.35 43.96
N VAL A 24 -11.40 19.67 43.55
CA VAL A 24 -11.03 19.70 42.12
C VAL A 24 -11.09 18.30 41.53
N VAL A 25 -10.49 17.31 42.20
CA VAL A 25 -10.51 15.90 41.74
C VAL A 25 -11.93 15.34 41.70
N GLY A 26 -12.79 15.71 42.65
CA GLY A 26 -14.19 15.28 42.68
C GLY A 26 -15.05 15.86 41.53
N LYS A 27 -14.64 16.99 40.94
CA LYS A 27 -15.30 17.59 39.77
C LYS A 27 -14.74 17.09 38.44
N SER A 28 -13.54 16.51 38.44
CA SER A 28 -12.88 15.98 37.25
C SER A 28 -13.29 14.53 36.96
N LYS A 29 -13.24 14.12 35.69
CA LYS A 29 -13.39 12.70 35.34
C LYS A 29 -12.12 11.95 35.72
N ILE A 30 -12.29 10.72 36.20
CA ILE A 30 -11.18 9.87 36.62
C ILE A 30 -10.17 9.61 35.49
N ASP A 31 -10.66 9.39 34.26
CA ASP A 31 -9.81 9.19 33.07
C ASP A 31 -8.94 10.42 32.77
N GLU A 32 -9.49 11.63 32.95
CA GLU A 32 -8.78 12.89 32.72
C GLU A 32 -7.76 13.13 33.85
N ALA A 33 -8.10 12.83 35.10
CA ALA A 33 -7.19 12.96 36.23
C ALA A 33 -5.96 12.03 36.14
N LEU A 34 -6.09 10.88 35.50
CA LEU A 34 -5.03 9.88 35.35
C LEU A 34 -4.13 10.11 34.11
N THR A 35 -4.64 10.76 33.07
CA THR A 35 -3.95 10.88 31.76
C THR A 35 -3.46 12.31 31.48
N THR A 36 -4.30 13.16 30.90
CA THR A 36 -3.93 14.48 30.35
C THR A 36 -4.35 15.66 31.23
N GLY A 37 -5.27 15.46 32.16
CA GLY A 37 -5.84 16.48 33.03
C GLY A 37 -4.99 16.83 34.25
N LYS A 38 -3.86 16.15 34.50
CA LYS A 38 -2.99 16.44 35.65
C LYS A 38 -2.57 17.91 35.71
N ALA A 39 -2.10 18.47 34.59
CA ALA A 39 -1.69 19.88 34.53
C ALA A 39 -2.84 20.86 34.82
N GLN A 40 -4.05 20.55 34.33
CA GLN A 40 -5.24 21.35 34.56
C GLN A 40 -5.67 21.28 36.04
N ILE A 41 -5.68 20.08 36.62
CA ILE A 41 -6.00 19.86 38.04
C ILE A 41 -4.99 20.59 38.94
N GLN A 42 -3.70 20.56 38.61
CA GLN A 42 -2.67 21.29 39.35
C GLN A 42 -2.91 22.80 39.33
N GLN A 43 -3.25 23.34 38.16
CA GLN A 43 -3.54 24.76 38.00
C GLN A 43 -4.81 25.18 38.75
N ASP A 44 -5.89 24.42 38.60
CA ASP A 44 -7.17 24.70 39.24
C ASP A 44 -7.06 24.58 40.77
N THR A 45 -6.31 23.58 41.25
CA THR A 45 -6.02 23.42 42.68
C THR A 45 -5.17 24.58 43.20
N LEU A 46 -4.21 25.08 42.43
CA LEU A 46 -3.37 26.22 42.82
C LEU A 46 -4.22 27.48 42.99
N VAL A 47 -5.10 27.76 42.03
CA VAL A 47 -6.01 28.91 42.09
C VAL A 47 -6.96 28.81 43.28
N LEU A 48 -7.57 27.64 43.48
CA LEU A 48 -8.50 27.42 44.60
C LEU A 48 -7.80 27.52 45.95
N LEU A 49 -6.64 26.89 46.11
CA LEU A 49 -5.86 26.93 47.33
C LEU A 49 -5.41 28.36 47.66
N GLN A 50 -4.93 29.12 46.67
CA GLN A 50 -4.56 30.52 46.88
C GLN A 50 -5.76 31.35 47.34
N SER A 51 -6.94 31.15 46.72
CA SER A 51 -8.16 31.88 47.12
C SER A 51 -8.58 31.61 48.57
N ILE A 52 -8.43 30.36 49.03
CA ILE A 52 -8.74 29.96 50.41
C ILE A 52 -7.71 30.55 51.40
N LEU A 53 -6.43 30.53 51.04
CA LEU A 53 -5.35 31.08 51.89
C LEU A 53 -5.41 32.62 51.99
N ASP A 54 -5.83 33.30 50.93
CA ASP A 54 -6.07 34.74 50.93
C ASP A 54 -7.25 35.12 51.85
N GLN A 55 -8.31 34.30 51.85
CA GLN A 55 -9.48 34.48 52.72
C GLN A 55 -9.14 34.27 54.21
N TYR A 56 -8.25 33.33 54.52
CA TYR A 56 -7.74 33.14 55.88
C TYR A 56 -6.66 34.16 56.29
N HIS A 57 -6.32 35.11 55.41
CA HIS A 57 -5.28 36.11 55.62
C HIS A 57 -3.93 35.48 56.02
N GLY A 58 -3.61 34.33 55.43
CA GLY A 58 -2.41 33.54 55.78
C GLY A 58 -1.09 34.18 55.34
N GLY A 59 -1.12 35.13 54.39
CA GLY A 59 0.06 35.84 53.91
C GLY A 59 1.09 34.94 53.19
N VAL A 60 0.65 33.79 52.68
CA VAL A 60 1.48 32.80 51.97
C VAL A 60 1.10 32.80 50.49
N GLN A 61 2.11 32.72 49.62
CA GLN A 61 1.93 32.53 48.18
C GLN A 61 2.35 31.12 47.79
N VAL A 62 1.45 30.40 47.11
CA VAL A 62 1.73 29.05 46.60
C VAL A 62 2.45 29.17 45.25
N ALA A 63 3.66 28.62 45.13
CA ALA A 63 4.46 28.71 43.92
C ALA A 63 4.07 27.68 42.85
N ALA A 64 3.86 26.42 43.26
CA ALA A 64 3.46 25.34 42.36
C ALA A 64 2.84 24.18 43.16
N ILE A 65 1.96 23.42 42.51
CA ILE A 65 1.41 22.17 43.06
C ILE A 65 1.83 21.03 42.13
N GLN A 66 2.52 20.03 42.68
CA GLN A 66 2.92 18.84 41.94
C GLN A 66 2.11 17.62 42.38
N LEU A 67 1.32 17.05 41.47
CA LEU A 67 0.75 15.73 41.68
C LEU A 67 1.87 14.70 41.47
N GLN A 68 2.08 13.82 42.47
CA GLN A 68 3.06 12.73 42.36
C GLN A 68 2.49 11.60 41.51
N ASP A 69 1.94 10.57 42.14
CA ASP A 69 1.34 9.43 41.44
C ASP A 69 -0.14 9.30 41.86
N VAL A 70 -0.99 9.11 40.86
CA VAL A 70 -2.43 8.95 41.06
C VAL A 70 -2.73 7.51 40.64
N ASP A 71 -2.88 6.64 41.63
CA ASP A 71 -3.18 5.23 41.39
C ASP A 71 -4.59 4.90 41.87
N PRO A 72 -5.36 4.12 41.10
CA PRO A 72 -6.65 3.61 41.56
C PRO A 72 -6.46 2.64 42.74
N PRO A 73 -7.44 2.56 43.68
CA PRO A 73 -7.39 1.60 44.78
C PRO A 73 -7.30 0.15 44.28
N GLU A 74 -6.57 -0.72 45.00
CA GLU A 74 -6.35 -2.11 44.61
C GLU A 74 -7.65 -2.90 44.32
N ALA A 75 -8.71 -2.58 45.06
CA ALA A 75 -10.02 -3.22 44.90
C ALA A 75 -10.65 -3.03 43.50
N VAL A 76 -10.29 -1.96 42.78
CA VAL A 76 -10.89 -1.61 41.47
C VAL A 76 -9.87 -1.56 40.33
N ALA A 77 -8.57 -1.63 40.62
CA ALA A 77 -7.51 -1.54 39.62
C ALA A 77 -7.66 -2.54 38.46
N ALA A 78 -8.10 -3.77 38.75
CA ALA A 78 -8.34 -4.79 37.74
C ALA A 78 -9.47 -4.41 36.75
N ALA A 79 -10.58 -3.84 37.26
CA ALA A 79 -11.70 -3.42 36.44
C ALA A 79 -11.36 -2.20 35.57
N PHE A 80 -10.57 -1.26 36.09
CA PHE A 80 -10.07 -0.12 35.31
C PHE A 80 -9.15 -0.57 34.17
N LYS A 81 -8.24 -1.51 34.45
CA LYS A 81 -7.36 -2.07 33.43
C LYS A 81 -8.16 -2.75 32.32
N ASP A 82 -9.21 -3.49 32.67
CA ASP A 82 -10.07 -4.15 31.69
C ASP A 82 -10.81 -3.16 30.78
N VAL A 83 -11.37 -2.07 31.34
CA VAL A 83 -12.03 -1.03 30.55
C VAL A 83 -11.04 -0.33 29.60
N THR A 84 -9.83 -0.04 30.05
CA THR A 84 -8.79 0.57 29.21
C THR A 84 -8.38 -0.37 28.08
N ASN A 85 -8.12 -1.64 28.39
CA ASN A 85 -7.81 -2.65 27.37
C ASN A 85 -8.94 -2.77 26.34
N ALA A 86 -10.20 -2.81 26.78
CA ALA A 86 -11.35 -2.88 25.89
C ALA A 86 -11.48 -1.64 24.98
N LYS A 87 -11.17 -0.44 25.49
CA LYS A 87 -11.12 0.79 24.69
C LYS A 87 -10.01 0.72 23.63
N GLU A 88 -8.82 0.25 24.02
CA GLU A 88 -7.68 0.09 23.11
C GLU A 88 -7.98 -0.96 22.03
N ASP A 89 -8.55 -2.10 22.40
CA ASP A 89 -8.93 -3.16 21.47
C ASP A 89 -9.99 -2.67 20.49
N ARG A 90 -11.00 -1.91 20.96
CA ARG A 90 -11.98 -1.28 20.09
C ARG A 90 -11.31 -0.36 19.06
N GLU A 91 -10.42 0.52 19.51
CA GLU A 91 -9.74 1.48 18.64
C GLU A 91 -8.85 0.76 17.62
N LYS A 92 -8.14 -0.28 18.06
CA LYS A 92 -7.36 -1.16 17.20
C LYS A 92 -8.21 -1.84 16.13
N LEU A 93 -9.36 -2.40 16.50
CA LEU A 93 -10.28 -3.03 15.54
C LEU A 93 -10.84 -2.04 14.52
N ILE A 94 -11.18 -0.82 14.96
CA ILE A 94 -11.62 0.25 14.07
C ILE A 94 -10.49 0.60 13.07
N ASN A 95 -9.27 0.82 13.56
CA ASN A 95 -8.13 1.15 12.73
C ASN A 95 -7.77 0.04 11.73
N GLN A 96 -7.80 -1.22 12.17
CA GLN A 96 -7.60 -2.38 11.29
C GLN A 96 -8.68 -2.47 10.21
N SER A 97 -9.95 -2.23 10.57
CA SER A 97 -11.06 -2.25 9.62
C SER A 97 -10.95 -1.12 8.60
N GLN A 98 -10.56 0.07 9.04
CA GLN A 98 -10.31 1.21 8.16
C GLN A 98 -9.13 0.92 7.23
N SER A 99 -8.02 0.40 7.74
CA SER A 99 -6.86 0.00 6.93
C SER A 99 -7.27 -1.02 5.87
N TYR A 100 -8.00 -2.06 6.25
CA TYR A 100 -8.45 -3.10 5.32
C TYR A 100 -9.31 -2.53 4.18
N ARG A 101 -10.25 -1.63 4.51
CA ARG A 101 -11.06 -0.92 3.51
C ARG A 101 -10.22 -0.04 2.61
N ASN A 102 -9.27 0.68 3.19
CA ASN A 102 -8.35 1.58 2.49
C ASN A 102 -7.34 0.81 1.63
N ASP A 103 -7.09 -0.46 1.89
CA ASP A 103 -6.21 -1.29 1.08
C ASP A 103 -6.94 -1.91 -0.12
N ILE A 104 -8.14 -2.45 0.10
CA ILE A 104 -8.86 -3.18 -0.95
C ILE A 104 -9.41 -2.25 -2.03
N LEU A 105 -10.03 -1.14 -1.63
CA LEU A 105 -10.71 -0.28 -2.59
C LEU A 105 -9.75 0.36 -3.61
N PRO A 106 -8.57 0.89 -3.22
CA PRO A 106 -7.60 1.40 -4.17
C PRO A 106 -6.93 0.31 -4.99
N LYS A 107 -6.64 -0.88 -4.43
CA LYS A 107 -6.10 -2.01 -5.20
C LYS A 107 -7.07 -2.44 -6.31
N ALA A 108 -8.34 -2.66 -5.97
CA ALA A 108 -9.36 -3.02 -6.94
C ALA A 108 -9.55 -1.94 -8.04
N LYS A 109 -9.54 -0.65 -7.66
CA LYS A 109 -9.58 0.46 -8.63
C LYS A 109 -8.33 0.52 -9.50
N GLY A 110 -7.16 0.27 -8.93
CA GLY A 110 -5.88 0.24 -9.64
C GLY A 110 -5.83 -0.90 -10.65
N GLU A 111 -6.24 -2.10 -10.26
CA GLU A 111 -6.36 -3.26 -11.14
C GLU A 111 -7.35 -3.00 -12.28
N ALA A 112 -8.54 -2.46 -11.97
CA ALA A 112 -9.52 -2.10 -12.99
C ALA A 112 -8.96 -1.07 -13.99
N ALA A 113 -8.30 -0.02 -13.49
CA ALA A 113 -7.67 0.99 -14.34
C ALA A 113 -6.52 0.40 -15.17
N GLN A 114 -5.72 -0.50 -14.59
CA GLN A 114 -4.64 -1.20 -15.29
C GLN A 114 -5.17 -2.02 -16.45
N VAL A 115 -6.21 -2.83 -16.24
CA VAL A 115 -6.85 -3.64 -17.30
C VAL A 115 -7.36 -2.75 -18.43
N VAL A 116 -8.05 -1.66 -18.09
CA VAL A 116 -8.57 -0.71 -19.10
C VAL A 116 -7.42 -0.05 -19.87
N ASN A 117 -6.36 0.37 -19.20
CA ASN A 117 -5.21 1.01 -19.84
C ASN A 117 -4.43 0.02 -20.72
N GLN A 118 -4.27 -1.23 -20.29
CA GLN A 118 -3.68 -2.29 -21.11
C GLN A 118 -4.52 -2.56 -22.37
N ALA A 119 -5.85 -2.63 -22.23
CA ALA A 119 -6.74 -2.81 -23.38
C ALA A 119 -6.66 -1.64 -24.37
N LYS A 120 -6.66 -0.40 -23.88
CA LYS A 120 -6.47 0.80 -24.70
C LYS A 120 -5.10 0.82 -25.39
N GLY A 121 -4.04 0.48 -24.65
CA GLY A 121 -2.68 0.37 -25.18
C GLY A 121 -2.57 -0.69 -26.28
N TYR A 122 -3.18 -1.86 -26.08
CA TYR A 122 -3.23 -2.92 -27.08
C TYR A 122 -3.98 -2.48 -28.34
N ALA A 123 -5.17 -1.87 -28.18
CA ALA A 123 -5.95 -1.35 -29.30
C ALA A 123 -5.16 -0.31 -30.12
N GLN A 124 -4.52 0.65 -29.45
CA GLN A 124 -3.70 1.65 -30.11
C GLN A 124 -2.48 1.03 -30.79
N ALA A 125 -1.80 0.08 -30.14
CA ALA A 125 -0.67 -0.63 -30.73
C ALA A 125 -1.06 -1.43 -31.98
N ARG A 126 -2.24 -2.06 -31.97
CA ARG A 126 -2.81 -2.76 -33.14
C ARG A 126 -3.09 -1.79 -34.28
N LEU A 127 -3.72 -0.65 -34.00
CA LEU A 127 -4.01 0.37 -35.00
C LEU A 127 -2.73 0.95 -35.59
N ASN A 128 -1.76 1.33 -34.76
CA ASN A 128 -0.48 1.86 -35.20
C ASN A 128 0.31 0.86 -36.05
N ARG A 129 0.30 -0.43 -35.66
CA ARG A 129 0.95 -1.49 -36.44
C ARG A 129 0.28 -1.66 -37.81
N ALA A 130 -1.05 -1.73 -37.85
CA ALA A 130 -1.80 -1.84 -39.09
C ALA A 130 -1.56 -0.63 -40.02
N GLN A 131 -1.54 0.59 -39.47
CA GLN A 131 -1.23 1.79 -40.23
C GLN A 131 0.22 1.79 -40.75
N GLY A 132 1.17 1.36 -39.92
CA GLY A 132 2.58 1.22 -40.31
C GLY A 132 2.77 0.22 -41.44
N GLU A 133 2.11 -0.94 -41.36
CA GLU A 133 2.10 -1.97 -42.41
C GLU A 133 1.45 -1.47 -43.70
N ALA A 134 0.31 -0.77 -43.61
CA ALA A 134 -0.37 -0.18 -44.77
C ALA A 134 0.50 0.90 -45.44
N ASN A 135 1.16 1.76 -44.66
CA ASN A 135 2.08 2.78 -45.17
C ASN A 135 3.29 2.12 -45.84
N ARG A 136 3.87 1.09 -45.21
CA ARG A 136 4.97 0.31 -45.79
C ARG A 136 4.56 -0.31 -47.12
N PHE A 137 3.41 -0.98 -47.16
CA PHE A 137 2.88 -1.59 -48.36
C PHE A 137 2.66 -0.57 -49.48
N THR A 138 2.05 0.58 -49.17
CA THR A 138 1.79 1.64 -50.15
C THR A 138 3.10 2.22 -50.71
N ALA A 139 4.12 2.39 -49.85
CA ALA A 139 5.45 2.82 -50.29
C ALA A 139 6.10 1.78 -51.21
N THR A 140 6.11 0.50 -50.83
CA THR A 140 6.64 -0.59 -51.67
C THR A 140 5.90 -0.71 -52.99
N LEU A 141 4.57 -0.57 -52.99
CA LEU A 141 3.75 -0.62 -54.21
C LEU A 141 4.11 0.52 -55.17
N ARG A 142 4.40 1.72 -54.66
CA ARG A 142 4.85 2.86 -55.48
C ARG A 142 6.17 2.55 -56.17
N GLU A 143 7.15 2.01 -55.46
CA GLU A 143 8.46 1.63 -56.02
C GLU A 143 8.31 0.45 -57.00
N TYR A 144 7.47 -0.53 -56.68
CA TYR A 144 7.17 -1.66 -57.55
C TYR A 144 6.60 -1.23 -58.91
N ASN A 145 5.68 -0.26 -58.90
CA ASN A 145 5.09 0.28 -60.13
C ASN A 145 6.12 1.03 -61.00
N GLN A 146 7.21 1.55 -60.43
CA GLN A 146 8.28 2.21 -61.18
C GLN A 146 9.26 1.21 -61.82
N ALA A 147 9.55 0.08 -61.15
CA ALA A 147 10.57 -0.87 -61.59
C ALA A 147 10.16 -2.34 -61.36
N LYS A 148 9.09 -2.77 -62.03
CA LYS A 148 8.43 -4.07 -61.83
C LYS A 148 9.36 -5.28 -61.95
N ASP A 149 10.14 -5.34 -63.03
CA ASP A 149 10.96 -6.52 -63.36
C ASP A 149 12.12 -6.74 -62.38
N ILE A 150 12.69 -5.65 -61.83
CA ILE A 150 13.82 -5.72 -60.90
C ILE A 150 13.34 -6.13 -59.51
N ILE A 151 12.22 -5.58 -59.05
CA ILE A 151 11.67 -5.90 -57.72
C ILE A 151 11.15 -7.34 -57.68
N SER A 152 10.46 -7.81 -58.72
CA SER A 152 10.01 -9.21 -58.78
C SER A 152 11.18 -10.20 -58.77
N LYS A 153 12.27 -9.91 -59.47
CA LYS A 153 13.49 -10.74 -59.44
C LYS A 153 14.18 -10.71 -58.08
N ARG A 154 14.31 -9.54 -57.45
CA ARG A 154 14.87 -9.42 -56.09
C ARG A 154 14.06 -10.23 -55.08
N LEU A 155 12.74 -10.07 -55.06
CA LEU A 155 11.86 -10.79 -54.15
C LEU A 155 11.97 -12.31 -54.34
N TYR A 156 12.07 -12.78 -55.59
CA TYR A 156 12.30 -14.19 -55.88
C TYR A 156 13.63 -14.70 -55.33
N ILE A 157 14.72 -13.94 -55.50
CA ILE A 157 16.04 -14.33 -54.98
C ILE A 157 16.03 -14.32 -53.45
N GLU A 158 15.51 -13.27 -52.80
CA GLU A 158 15.43 -13.16 -51.34
C GLU A 158 14.58 -14.29 -50.73
N THR A 159 13.40 -14.56 -51.30
CA THR A 159 12.56 -15.68 -50.84
C THR A 159 13.24 -17.02 -51.06
N MET A 160 13.95 -17.22 -52.18
CA MET A 160 14.75 -18.42 -52.40
C MET A 160 15.89 -18.54 -51.40
N GLU A 161 16.61 -17.46 -51.08
CA GLU A 161 17.65 -17.45 -50.05
C GLU A 161 17.12 -17.76 -48.65
N GLU A 162 15.90 -17.36 -48.32
CA GLU A 162 15.27 -17.66 -47.02
C GLU A 162 14.79 -19.12 -46.93
N ILE A 163 14.21 -19.67 -48.00
CA ILE A 163 13.68 -21.03 -47.99
C ILE A 163 14.75 -22.09 -48.28
N LEU A 164 15.74 -21.83 -49.15
CA LEU A 164 16.75 -22.80 -49.59
C LEU A 164 17.56 -23.45 -48.44
N PRO A 165 17.93 -22.75 -47.35
CA PRO A 165 18.60 -23.35 -46.20
C PRO A 165 17.73 -24.36 -45.45
N ASN A 166 16.41 -24.21 -45.50
CA ASN A 166 15.44 -25.02 -44.76
C ASN A 166 14.88 -26.20 -45.56
N ILE A 167 15.29 -26.37 -46.83
CA ILE A 167 14.92 -27.52 -47.67
C ILE A 167 16.07 -28.51 -47.80
N GLU A 168 15.74 -29.80 -47.66
CA GLU A 168 16.69 -30.91 -47.77
C GLU A 168 17.09 -31.07 -49.24
N LYS A 169 18.27 -30.55 -49.59
CA LYS A 169 18.79 -30.53 -50.96
C LYS A 169 19.53 -31.83 -51.27
N VAL A 170 18.95 -32.68 -52.12
CA VAL A 170 19.60 -33.89 -52.64
C VAL A 170 20.17 -33.60 -54.03
N ILE A 171 21.49 -33.70 -54.18
CA ILE A 171 22.20 -33.49 -55.45
C ILE A 171 22.60 -34.87 -55.99
N ILE A 172 22.08 -35.25 -57.16
CA ILE A 172 22.41 -36.52 -57.82
C ILE A 172 23.34 -36.20 -59.00
N ASP A 173 24.58 -36.71 -58.96
CA ASP A 173 25.58 -36.51 -60.02
C ASP A 173 25.31 -37.44 -61.22
N GLY A 174 25.32 -36.86 -62.41
CA GLY A 174 24.71 -37.34 -63.64
C GLY A 174 25.42 -38.49 -64.36
N LYS A 175 26.08 -39.40 -63.64
CA LYS A 175 26.69 -40.60 -64.26
C LYS A 175 26.16 -41.94 -63.72
N GLY A 176 25.04 -41.93 -63.01
CA GLY A 176 24.33 -43.14 -62.57
C GLY A 176 22.81 -42.98 -62.40
N GLY A 177 22.20 -41.98 -63.05
CA GLY A 177 20.83 -41.53 -62.79
C GLY A 177 19.69 -42.45 -63.25
N ASP A 178 19.98 -43.52 -64.00
CA ASP A 178 18.94 -44.34 -64.65
C ASP A 178 18.37 -45.46 -63.75
N ARG A 179 18.84 -45.59 -62.49
CA ARG A 179 18.34 -46.61 -61.52
C ARG A 179 18.14 -46.08 -60.10
N VAL A 180 17.93 -44.78 -59.91
CA VAL A 180 17.67 -44.23 -58.57
C VAL A 180 16.17 -44.27 -58.31
N LEU A 181 15.72 -45.23 -57.50
CA LEU A 181 14.37 -45.23 -56.94
C LEU A 181 14.17 -43.91 -56.17
N PRO A 182 13.04 -43.20 -56.37
CA PRO A 182 12.77 -41.97 -55.62
C PRO A 182 12.72 -42.31 -54.13
N TYR A 183 13.78 -41.90 -53.41
CA TYR A 183 13.84 -42.07 -51.97
C TYR A 183 12.91 -41.02 -51.35
N LEU A 184 11.70 -41.47 -51.00
CA LEU A 184 10.78 -40.73 -50.15
C LEU A 184 11.05 -41.16 -48.70
N PRO A 185 11.72 -40.35 -47.86
CA PRO A 185 11.99 -40.70 -46.47
C PRO A 185 10.70 -40.67 -45.64
N LEU A 186 10.00 -41.81 -45.59
CA LEU A 186 8.76 -41.99 -44.82
C LEU A 186 8.99 -41.88 -43.30
N GLU A 187 10.19 -42.20 -42.81
CA GLU A 187 10.59 -42.07 -41.40
C GLU A 187 10.40 -40.62 -40.87
N ARG A 188 10.69 -39.62 -41.70
CA ARG A 188 10.76 -38.21 -41.28
C ARG A 188 9.42 -37.48 -41.39
N LEU A 189 8.54 -37.92 -42.28
CA LEU A 189 7.13 -37.47 -42.31
C LEU A 189 6.40 -37.87 -41.02
N LYS A 190 6.72 -39.04 -40.46
CA LYS A 190 6.20 -39.50 -39.17
C LYS A 190 6.72 -38.69 -37.97
N ALA A 191 7.98 -38.26 -38.01
CA ALA A 191 8.58 -37.42 -36.97
C ALA A 191 7.95 -36.00 -36.94
N LYS A 192 7.60 -35.44 -38.10
CA LYS A 192 6.94 -34.12 -38.19
C LYS A 192 5.45 -34.17 -37.79
N SER A 193 4.74 -35.28 -38.01
CA SER A 193 3.34 -35.42 -37.56
C SER A 193 3.22 -35.70 -36.05
N GLY A 194 4.27 -36.19 -35.39
CA GLY A 194 4.32 -36.35 -33.93
C GLY A 194 4.50 -35.00 -33.19
N ALA A 195 5.34 -34.11 -33.72
CA ALA A 195 5.63 -32.82 -33.10
C ALA A 195 4.42 -31.85 -33.11
N ALA A 196 3.53 -31.94 -34.10
CA ALA A 196 2.31 -31.13 -34.16
C ALA A 196 1.20 -31.59 -33.18
N ALA A 197 1.32 -32.80 -32.61
CA ALA A 197 0.34 -33.36 -31.67
C ALA A 197 0.70 -33.15 -30.19
N GLU A 198 1.95 -32.75 -29.88
CA GLU A 198 2.41 -32.49 -28.50
C GLU A 198 2.25 -31.04 -28.04
N GLU A 199 2.01 -30.08 -28.94
CA GLU A 199 1.74 -28.67 -28.60
C GLU A 199 0.26 -28.35 -28.33
N GLN A 200 -0.63 -29.36 -28.38
CA GLN A 200 -2.04 -29.23 -28.00
C GLN A 200 -2.41 -30.26 -26.94
N LYS A 201 -1.89 -30.09 -25.73
CA LYS A 201 -2.59 -30.50 -24.51
C LYS A 201 -2.58 -29.33 -23.51
N PRO A 202 -3.74 -29.05 -22.88
CA PRO A 202 -3.96 -27.86 -22.04
C PRO A 202 -3.14 -27.88 -20.75
#